data_AF-A0A9D6IDT0-F1
#
_entry.id   AF-A0A9D6IDT0-F1
#
_cell.length_a   1.000
_cell.length_b   1.000
_cell.length_c   1.000
_cell.angle_alpha   90.00
_cell.angle_beta   90.00
_cell.angle_gamma   90.00
#
_symmetry.space_group_name_H-M   'P 1'
#
loop_
_entity.id
_entity.type
_entity.pdbx_description
1 polymer ?
#
loop_
_entity_poly.entity_id
_entity_poly.type
_entity_poly.pdbx_seq_one_letter_code
_entity_poly.pdbx_strand_id
1 'polypeptide(L)'
;MELAYPEGLDAIPASKRPYCDIPTDARVEDYLPPEPIAATVCQDLAKTKAGVRGYAFRLGSTGHPHLKLLVQACDLHDHDVWVFSVDTHDRFLQATHELDSEEARQWRALYDRNAKLKAQIESALSLAGFMTPTGLLRVDLTSSTSHA
;
A
#
# COMPACT_ATOMS: atom_id res chain seq x y z
N MET A 1 9.95 -0.77 6.87
CA MET A 1 10.30 -2.07 6.24
C MET A 1 10.01 -3.25 7.16
N GLU A 2 10.35 -3.17 8.44
CA GLU A 2 10.12 -4.24 9.44
C GLU A 2 8.68 -4.78 9.48
N LEU A 3 7.68 -3.90 9.33
CA LEU A 3 6.28 -4.34 9.28
C LEU A 3 5.95 -5.17 8.04
N ALA A 4 6.48 -4.81 6.87
CA ALA A 4 6.20 -5.53 5.61
C ALA A 4 6.95 -6.87 5.52
N TYR A 5 8.09 -6.98 6.22
CA TYR A 5 8.93 -8.18 6.27
C TYR A 5 9.26 -8.53 7.73
N PRO A 6 8.31 -9.09 8.48
CA PRO A 6 8.51 -9.44 9.89
C PRO A 6 9.55 -10.55 10.10
N GLU A 7 9.83 -11.32 9.05
CA GLU A 7 10.87 -12.35 8.99
C GLU A 7 12.28 -11.77 8.84
N GLY A 8 12.42 -10.45 8.68
CA GLY A 8 13.69 -9.75 8.53
C GLY A 8 14.06 -9.44 7.09
N LEU A 9 15.19 -8.74 6.92
CA LEU A 9 15.67 -8.26 5.62
C LEU A 9 16.03 -9.39 4.65
N ASP A 10 16.41 -10.56 5.18
CA ASP A 10 16.75 -11.73 4.36
C ASP A 10 15.54 -12.28 3.59
N ALA A 11 14.32 -12.04 4.09
CA ALA A 11 13.07 -12.42 3.41
C ALA A 11 12.70 -11.47 2.26
N ILE A 12 13.44 -10.38 2.06
CA ILE A 12 13.16 -9.40 0.99
C ILE A 12 13.72 -9.93 -0.35
N PRO A 13 12.86 -10.11 -1.38
CA PRO A 13 13.31 -10.47 -2.71
C PRO A 13 14.37 -9.50 -3.24
N ALA A 14 15.39 -10.03 -3.92
CA ALA A 14 16.52 -9.24 -4.41
C ALA A 14 16.08 -8.03 -5.26
N SER A 15 15.03 -8.18 -6.07
CA SER A 15 14.48 -7.09 -6.89
C SER A 15 13.90 -5.93 -6.08
N LYS A 16 13.51 -6.15 -4.82
CA LYS A 16 12.88 -5.14 -3.95
C LYS A 16 13.87 -4.47 -2.99
N ARG A 17 15.05 -5.05 -2.78
CA ARG A 17 16.07 -4.52 -1.86
C ARG A 17 16.44 -3.06 -2.13
N PRO A 18 16.57 -2.59 -3.39
CA PRO A 18 16.88 -1.18 -3.65
C PRO A 18 15.83 -0.20 -3.12
N TYR A 19 14.57 -0.63 -2.95
CA TYR A 19 13.49 0.19 -2.40
C TYR A 19 13.50 0.26 -0.87
N CYS A 20 14.33 -0.54 -0.21
CA CYS A 20 14.44 -0.57 1.25
C CYS A 20 15.37 0.53 1.76
N ASP A 21 16.40 0.82 0.95
CA ASP A 21 17.51 1.69 1.29
C ASP A 21 17.71 2.76 0.20
N ILE A 22 16.62 3.41 -0.21
CA ILE A 22 16.70 4.52 -1.17
C ILE A 22 17.51 5.65 -0.50
N PRO A 23 18.66 6.07 -1.08
CA PRO A 23 19.45 7.16 -0.54
C PRO A 23 18.62 8.44 -0.47
N THR A 24 18.78 9.23 0.60
CA THR A 24 18.02 10.47 0.79
C THR A 24 18.29 11.53 -0.28
N ASP A 25 19.42 11.42 -0.96
CA ASP A 25 19.86 12.27 -2.08
C ASP A 25 19.55 11.67 -3.46
N ALA A 26 19.01 10.45 -3.51
CA ALA A 26 18.64 9.82 -4.77
C ALA A 26 17.41 10.50 -5.38
N ARG A 27 17.36 10.53 -6.70
CA ARG A 27 16.21 11.06 -7.43
C ARG A 27 15.08 10.04 -7.38
N VAL A 28 13.88 10.49 -7.02
CA VAL A 28 12.72 9.58 -6.96
C VAL A 28 12.40 8.97 -8.32
N GLU A 29 12.65 9.70 -9.41
CA GLU A 29 12.40 9.23 -10.77
C GLU A 29 13.19 7.97 -11.12
N ASP A 30 14.39 7.81 -10.52
CA ASP A 30 15.24 6.65 -10.74
C ASP A 30 14.59 5.35 -10.23
N TYR A 31 13.55 5.46 -9.39
CA TYR A 31 12.83 4.34 -8.77
C TYR A 31 11.39 4.20 -9.27
N LEU A 32 10.99 4.96 -10.29
CA LEU A 32 9.65 4.95 -10.87
C LEU A 32 9.68 4.43 -12.30
N PRO A 33 8.58 3.84 -12.82
CA PRO A 33 8.49 3.48 -14.23
C PRO A 33 8.75 4.70 -15.13
N PRO A 34 9.51 4.54 -16.23
CA PRO A 34 9.88 3.28 -16.88
C PRO A 34 11.22 2.66 -16.43
N GLU A 35 11.84 3.13 -15.35
CA GLU A 35 13.19 2.70 -14.99
C GLU A 35 13.31 1.19 -14.75
N PRO A 36 14.42 0.55 -15.17
CA PRO A 36 14.59 -0.91 -15.03
C PRO A 36 14.49 -1.39 -13.59
N ILE A 37 14.92 -0.60 -12.61
CA ILE A 37 14.84 -0.96 -11.19
C ILE A 37 13.38 -1.03 -10.70
N ALA A 38 12.49 -0.27 -11.33
CA ALA A 38 11.06 -0.29 -11.07
C ALA A 38 10.36 -1.48 -11.70
N ALA A 39 11.01 -2.20 -12.61
CA ALA A 39 10.46 -3.39 -13.23
C ALA A 39 10.03 -4.38 -12.14
N THR A 40 8.76 -4.80 -12.20
CA THR A 40 8.11 -5.72 -11.24
C THR A 40 7.86 -5.17 -9.83
N VAL A 41 8.45 -4.03 -9.44
CA VAL A 41 8.28 -3.46 -8.10
C VAL A 41 7.26 -2.33 -8.10
N CYS A 42 7.41 -1.35 -8.98
CA CYS A 42 6.55 -0.18 -9.03
C CYS A 42 5.69 -0.20 -10.30
N GLN A 43 4.40 0.09 -10.14
CA GLN A 43 3.44 0.15 -11.22
C GLN A 43 2.81 1.55 -11.26
N ASP A 44 2.79 2.16 -12.44
CA ASP A 44 2.07 3.40 -12.69
C ASP A 44 0.55 3.13 -12.75
N LEU A 45 -0.20 3.80 -11.87
CA LEU A 45 -1.64 3.64 -11.76
C LEU A 45 -2.39 4.34 -12.89
N ALA A 46 -1.84 5.39 -13.50
CA ALA A 46 -2.51 6.09 -14.59
C ALA A 46 -2.70 5.16 -15.80
N LYS A 47 -1.75 4.24 -16.01
CA LYS A 47 -1.78 3.23 -17.08
C LYS A 47 -2.75 2.07 -16.81
N THR A 48 -3.22 1.90 -15.58
CA THR A 48 -3.92 0.67 -15.16
C THR A 48 -5.24 0.87 -14.42
N LYS A 49 -5.49 2.05 -13.86
CA LYS A 49 -6.73 2.43 -13.16
C LYS A 49 -7.21 3.79 -13.67
N ALA A 50 -7.89 3.79 -14.82
CA ALA A 50 -8.75 4.88 -15.30
C ALA A 50 -8.23 6.32 -15.08
N GLY A 51 -6.93 6.57 -15.25
CA GLY A 51 -6.34 7.91 -15.12
C GLY A 51 -6.04 8.38 -13.68
N VAL A 52 -6.13 7.51 -12.67
CA VAL A 52 -5.70 7.86 -11.31
C VAL A 52 -4.20 8.09 -11.29
N ARG A 53 -3.77 9.32 -10.98
CA ARG A 53 -2.36 9.67 -10.85
C ARG A 53 -1.79 9.02 -9.58
N GLY A 54 -0.80 8.16 -9.75
CA GLY A 54 -0.11 7.54 -8.63
C GLY A 54 0.64 6.27 -8.97
N TYR A 55 1.15 5.63 -7.93
CA TYR A 55 2.03 4.47 -8.02
C TYR A 55 1.60 3.38 -7.06
N ALA A 56 1.81 2.13 -7.46
CA ALA A 56 1.68 0.97 -6.60
C ALA A 56 3.02 0.25 -6.47
N PHE A 57 3.57 0.22 -5.26
CA PHE A 57 4.79 -0.49 -4.91
C PHE A 57 4.48 -1.85 -4.32
N ARG A 58 5.01 -2.92 -4.92
CA ARG A 58 4.82 -4.29 -4.44
C ARG A 58 5.66 -4.56 -3.21
N LEU A 59 5.06 -4.43 -2.04
CA LEU A 59 5.70 -4.73 -0.76
C LEU A 59 5.78 -6.21 -0.44
N GLY A 60 4.95 -7.07 -1.04
CA GLY A 60 4.70 -8.43 -0.55
C GLY A 60 5.89 -9.31 -0.19
N SER A 61 5.70 -10.14 0.83
CA SER A 61 6.61 -11.19 1.31
C SER A 61 6.09 -12.58 0.93
N THR A 62 6.82 -13.64 1.30
CA THR A 62 6.42 -15.04 1.07
C THR A 62 5.03 -15.35 1.62
N GLY A 63 4.69 -14.82 2.80
CA GLY A 63 3.37 -15.02 3.40
C GLY A 63 2.28 -14.09 2.87
N HIS A 64 2.64 -12.99 2.20
CA HIS A 64 1.74 -11.90 1.85
C HIS A 64 2.06 -11.34 0.45
N PRO A 65 2.04 -12.17 -0.61
CA PRO A 65 2.63 -11.83 -1.91
C PRO A 65 1.93 -10.65 -2.61
N HIS A 66 0.66 -10.39 -2.27
CA HIS A 66 -0.17 -9.39 -2.93
C HIS A 66 -0.20 -8.03 -2.23
N LEU A 67 0.55 -7.86 -1.13
CA LEU A 67 0.65 -6.60 -0.40
C LEU A 67 1.29 -5.51 -1.29
N LYS A 68 0.61 -4.38 -1.42
CA LYS A 68 1.11 -3.18 -2.11
C LYS A 68 0.96 -1.94 -1.24
N LEU A 69 1.91 -1.02 -1.36
CA LEU A 69 1.75 0.37 -0.97
C LEU A 69 1.23 1.13 -2.19
N LEU A 70 0.09 1.79 -2.03
CA LEU A 70 -0.47 2.71 -3.02
C LEU A 70 -0.15 4.14 -2.59
N VAL A 71 0.36 4.93 -3.53
CA VAL A 71 0.60 6.36 -3.37
C VAL A 71 -0.19 7.06 -4.46
N GLN A 72 -1.28 7.72 -4.09
CA GLN A 72 -2.26 8.25 -5.05
C GLN A 72 -2.49 9.74 -4.81
N ALA A 73 -2.54 10.52 -5.88
CA ALA A 73 -3.01 11.88 -5.77
C ALA A 73 -4.54 11.87 -5.63
N CYS A 74 -5.04 12.62 -4.68
CA CYS A 74 -6.46 12.90 -4.46
C CYS A 74 -6.66 14.41 -4.45
N ASP A 75 -7.77 14.86 -5.01
CA ASP A 75 -8.22 16.23 -4.83
C ASP A 75 -8.86 16.36 -3.44
N LEU A 76 -8.38 17.32 -2.66
CA LEU A 76 -8.93 17.68 -1.36
C LEU A 76 -9.08 19.20 -1.32
N HIS A 77 -10.31 19.68 -1.52
CA HIS A 77 -10.64 21.12 -1.51
C HIS A 77 -9.79 21.92 -2.51
N ASP A 78 -9.75 21.51 -3.78
CA ASP A 78 -8.97 22.15 -4.87
C ASP A 78 -7.44 22.09 -4.69
N HIS A 79 -6.97 21.17 -3.82
CA HIS A 79 -5.54 20.91 -3.62
C HIS A 79 -5.21 19.44 -3.82
N ASP A 80 -4.15 19.18 -4.58
CA ASP A 80 -3.60 17.84 -4.76
C ASP A 80 -2.91 17.36 -3.47
N VAL A 81 -3.46 16.30 -2.85
CA VAL A 81 -2.84 15.61 -1.72
C VAL A 81 -2.42 14.20 -2.10
N TRP A 82 -1.23 13.78 -1.66
CA TRP A 82 -0.75 12.41 -1.86
C TRP A 82 -1.18 11.53 -0.70
N VAL A 83 -2.06 10.56 -0.97
CA VAL A 83 -2.59 9.62 -0.01
C VAL A 83 -1.83 8.29 -0.10
N PHE A 84 -1.29 7.86 1.03
CA PHE A 84 -0.57 6.61 1.18
C PHE A 84 -1.49 5.56 1.82
N SER A 85 -1.68 4.43 1.15
CA SER A 85 -2.54 3.35 1.64
C SER A 85 -1.95 1.98 1.33
N VAL A 86 -2.41 0.97 2.07
CA VAL A 86 -1.99 -0.41 1.86
C VAL A 86 -3.10 -1.22 1.22
N ASP A 87 -2.79 -1.90 0.13
CA ASP A 87 -3.69 -2.79 -0.58
C ASP A 87 -3.22 -4.24 -0.43
N THR A 88 -3.99 -5.03 0.32
CA THR A 88 -3.68 -6.45 0.58
C THR A 88 -4.28 -7.38 -0.48
N HIS A 89 -5.13 -6.87 -1.39
CA HIS A 89 -5.90 -7.64 -2.39
C HIS A 89 -6.78 -8.76 -1.83
N ASP A 90 -6.98 -8.86 -0.51
CA ASP A 90 -7.74 -9.98 0.07
C ASP A 90 -9.20 -9.99 -0.40
N ARG A 91 -9.76 -8.82 -0.71
CA ARG A 91 -11.15 -8.68 -1.17
C ARG A 91 -11.36 -9.11 -2.62
N PHE A 92 -10.29 -9.36 -3.39
CA PHE A 92 -10.39 -9.76 -4.78
C PHE A 92 -10.67 -11.26 -4.94
N LEU A 93 -10.39 -12.06 -3.89
CA LEU A 93 -10.66 -13.48 -3.90
C LEU A 93 -12.16 -13.73 -3.64
N GLN A 94 -12.95 -13.68 -4.72
CA GLN A 94 -14.31 -14.23 -4.80
C GLN A 94 -14.36 -15.77 -4.66
N ALA A 95 -13.21 -16.41 -4.40
CA ALA A 95 -13.02 -17.86 -4.32
C ALA A 95 -13.68 -18.51 -3.09
N THR A 96 -14.38 -17.76 -2.24
CA THR A 96 -14.99 -18.29 -1.01
C THR A 96 -16.14 -19.26 -1.25
N HIS A 97 -16.63 -19.40 -2.48
CA HIS A 97 -17.75 -20.29 -2.80
C HIS A 97 -17.36 -21.77 -2.92
N GLU A 98 -16.07 -22.10 -3.03
CA GLU A 98 -15.58 -23.48 -3.21
C GLU A 98 -14.67 -23.96 -2.05
N LEU A 99 -14.44 -23.13 -1.03
CA LEU A 99 -13.56 -23.48 0.08
C LEU A 99 -14.24 -24.46 1.04
N ASP A 100 -13.52 -25.49 1.45
CA ASP A 100 -13.93 -26.32 2.57
C ASP A 100 -13.81 -25.57 3.91
N SER A 101 -14.24 -26.20 5.02
CA SER A 101 -14.22 -25.57 6.34
C SER A 101 -12.81 -25.22 6.84
N GLU A 102 -11.79 -26.00 6.46
CA GLU A 102 -10.41 -25.77 6.86
C GLU A 102 -9.81 -24.63 6.04
N GLU A 103 -9.99 -24.65 4.72
CA GLU A 103 -9.55 -23.61 3.81
C GLU A 103 -10.20 -22.25 4.16
N ALA A 104 -11.51 -22.25 4.47
CA ALA A 104 -12.21 -21.05 4.91
C ALA A 104 -11.64 -20.48 6.23
N ARG A 105 -11.23 -21.35 7.16
CA ARG A 105 -10.58 -20.94 8.41
C ARG A 105 -9.20 -20.35 8.17
N GLN A 106 -8.39 -20.98 7.33
CA GLN A 106 -7.05 -20.50 6.97
C GLN A 106 -7.13 -19.16 6.22
N TRP A 107 -8.08 -19.04 5.29
CA TRP A 107 -8.37 -17.80 4.58
C TRP A 107 -8.75 -16.68 5.54
N ARG A 108 -9.66 -16.94 6.49
CA ARG A 108 -10.05 -15.93 7.49
C ARG A 108 -8.89 -15.51 8.38
N ALA A 109 -8.05 -16.45 8.80
CA ALA A 109 -6.85 -16.15 9.57
C ALA A 109 -5.82 -15.33 8.76
N LEU A 110 -5.73 -15.54 7.44
CA LEU A 110 -4.94 -14.69 6.55
C LEU A 110 -5.53 -13.29 6.46
N TYR A 111 -6.84 -13.17 6.17
CA TYR A 111 -7.54 -11.89 6.08
C TYR A 111 -7.37 -11.04 7.34
N ASP A 112 -7.57 -11.64 8.53
CA ASP A 112 -7.46 -10.91 9.80
C ASP A 112 -6.01 -10.44 10.07
N ARG A 113 -5.01 -11.26 9.73
CA ARG A 113 -3.60 -10.86 9.81
C ARG A 113 -3.28 -9.72 8.85
N ASN A 114 -3.77 -9.80 7.62
CA ASN A 114 -3.52 -8.79 6.58
C ASN A 114 -4.19 -7.46 6.94
N ALA A 115 -5.42 -7.50 7.47
CA ALA A 115 -6.12 -6.33 7.97
C ALA A 115 -5.37 -5.65 9.12
N LYS A 116 -4.85 -6.43 10.08
CA LYS A 116 -4.02 -5.91 11.17
C LYS A 116 -2.73 -5.28 10.65
N LEU A 117 -2.04 -5.94 9.73
CA LEU A 117 -0.80 -5.43 9.13
C LEU A 117 -1.03 -4.13 8.37
N LYS A 118 -2.09 -4.06 7.54
CA LYS A 118 -2.53 -2.84 6.87
C LYS A 118 -2.69 -1.69 7.86
N ALA A 119 -3.44 -1.91 8.94
CA ALA A 119 -3.67 -0.89 9.96
C ALA A 119 -2.36 -0.44 10.64
N GLN A 120 -1.43 -1.36 10.92
CA GLN A 120 -0.14 -1.03 11.51
C GLN A 120 0.72 -0.16 10.57
N ILE A 121 0.80 -0.51 9.28
CA ILE A 121 1.57 0.25 8.30
C ILE A 121 0.95 1.63 8.09
N GLU A 122 -0.37 1.73 7.93
CA GLU A 122 -1.05 3.02 7.75
C GLU A 122 -0.93 3.90 9.01
N SER A 123 -0.99 3.31 10.21
CA SER A 123 -0.71 4.04 11.44
C SER A 123 0.73 4.57 11.48
N ALA A 124 1.72 3.76 11.08
CA ALA A 124 3.12 4.19 11.05
C ALA A 124 3.34 5.32 10.04
N LEU A 125 2.71 5.25 8.86
CA LEU A 125 2.73 6.31 7.86
C LEU A 125 2.12 7.61 8.40
N SER A 126 0.98 7.51 9.08
CA SER A 126 0.33 8.67 9.70
C SER A 126 1.20 9.31 10.79
N LEU A 127 1.88 8.51 11.61
CA LEU A 127 2.81 9.02 12.65
C LEU A 127 4.04 9.69 12.03
N ALA A 128 4.47 9.26 10.84
CA ALA A 128 5.53 9.89 10.07
C ALA A 128 5.08 11.16 9.32
N GLY A 129 3.81 11.57 9.47
CA GLY A 129 3.27 12.79 8.85
C GLY A 129 2.73 12.61 7.43
N PHE A 130 2.65 11.37 6.92
CA PHE A 130 2.05 11.11 5.62
C PHE A 130 0.52 11.06 5.71
N MET A 131 -0.15 11.60 4.69
CA MET A 131 -1.60 11.50 4.57
C MET A 131 -2.00 10.06 4.28
N THR A 132 -3.01 9.55 4.99
CA THR A 132 -3.57 8.20 4.84
C THR A 132 -5.09 8.28 4.66
N PRO A 133 -5.79 7.21 4.22
CA PRO A 133 -7.25 7.25 4.08
C PRO A 133 -7.98 7.67 5.35
N THR A 134 -7.50 7.25 6.53
CA THR A 134 -8.07 7.68 7.81
C THR A 134 -7.78 9.15 8.09
N GLY A 135 -6.59 9.65 7.74
CA GLY A 135 -6.27 11.07 7.84
C GLY A 135 -7.16 11.93 6.95
N LEU A 136 -7.34 11.52 5.69
CA LEU A 136 -8.20 12.18 4.72
C LEU A 136 -9.64 12.28 5.23
N LEU A 137 -10.20 11.15 5.68
CA LEU A 137 -11.55 11.10 6.24
C LEU A 137 -11.72 12.03 7.45
N ARG A 138 -10.71 12.15 8.31
CA ARG A 138 -10.76 13.10 9.43
C ARG A 138 -10.86 14.54 8.95
N VAL A 139 -10.08 14.92 7.94
CA VAL A 139 -10.16 16.27 7.35
C VAL A 139 -11.57 16.51 6.85
N ASP A 140 -12.11 15.63 5.99
CA ASP A 140 -13.46 15.77 5.43
C ASP A 140 -14.55 15.94 6.51
N LEU A 141 -14.49 15.12 7.56
CA LEU A 141 -15.45 15.19 8.66
C LEU A 141 -15.34 16.50 9.45
N THR A 142 -14.12 16.98 9.69
CA THR A 142 -13.90 18.24 10.44
C THR A 142 -14.21 19.49 9.62
N SER A 143 -13.88 19.50 8.32
CA SER A 143 -14.21 20.58 7.38
C SER A 143 -15.72 20.76 7.24
N SER A 144 -16.48 19.65 7.27
CA SER A 144 -17.94 19.67 7.22
C SER A 144 -18.58 20.26 8.49
N THR A 145 -17.84 20.39 9.59
CA THR A 145 -18.35 20.92 10.87
C THR A 145 -18.14 22.43 11.02
N SER A 146 -17.32 23.07 10.17
CA SER A 146 -17.05 24.52 10.21
C SER A 146 -18.00 25.37 9.35
N HIS A 147 -18.96 24.74 8.68
CA HIS A 147 -19.99 25.41 7.85
C HIS A 147 -21.43 25.22 8.38
N ALA A 148 -21.58 24.82 9.64
CA ALA A 148 -22.88 24.71 10.33
C ALA A 148 -23.12 25.85 11.31
#